data_AF-A0A546XGC8-F1
#
_entry.id   AF-A0A546XGC8-F1
#
_cell.length_a   1.000
_cell.length_b   1.000
_cell.length_c   1.000
_cell.angle_alpha   90.00
_cell.angle_beta   90.00
_cell.angle_gamma   90.00
#
_symmetry.space_group_name_H-M   'P 1'
#
loop_
_entity.id
_entity.type
_entity.pdbx_description
1 polymer ?
#
loop_
_entity_poly.entity_id
_entity_poly.type
_entity_poly.pdbx_seq_one_letter_code
_entity_poly.pdbx_strand_id
1 'polypeptide(L)'
;MPDIKSLLPAIDAWTASSLLQKAVRRGETEYAQAAAINFHKLRGNAIWRRLTLIAYEDIGIGDLPLCGDIARYAIDRNVRRQAGTDGEIILELTKQMSTAPKNRETDYLICTAKQATFTEGLRASVAGRSIAQMGRQPPTPARRS
;
A
#
# COMPACT_ATOMS: atom_id res chain seq x y z
N MET A 1 26.14 -11.38 -6.17
CA MET A 1 24.72 -11.10 -5.87
C MET A 1 23.88 -12.17 -6.53
N PRO A 2 22.97 -12.83 -5.83
CA PRO A 2 22.08 -13.82 -6.45
C PRO A 2 21.22 -13.16 -7.53
N ASP A 3 20.98 -13.87 -8.63
CA ASP A 3 20.09 -13.41 -9.69
C ASP A 3 18.66 -13.37 -9.14
N ILE A 4 18.09 -12.17 -8.99
CA ILE A 4 16.72 -11.96 -8.49
C ILE A 4 15.71 -12.81 -9.29
N LYS A 5 16.00 -13.14 -10.56
CA LYS A 5 15.14 -13.97 -11.41
C LYS A 5 15.10 -15.44 -10.99
N SER A 6 16.12 -15.96 -10.30
CA SER A 6 16.19 -17.36 -9.88
C SER A 6 15.68 -17.63 -8.47
N LEU A 7 15.34 -16.58 -7.70
CA LEU A 7 14.89 -16.70 -6.32
C LEU A 7 13.51 -17.37 -6.15
N LEU A 8 12.68 -17.41 -7.19
CA LEU A 8 11.31 -17.94 -7.11
C LEU A 8 11.05 -18.97 -8.20
N PRO A 9 10.36 -20.09 -7.89
CA PRO A 9 9.81 -20.96 -8.91
C PRO A 9 8.70 -20.24 -9.69
N ALA A 10 8.23 -20.85 -10.79
CA ALA A 10 7.06 -20.34 -11.50
C ALA A 10 5.83 -20.32 -10.57
N ILE A 11 5.30 -19.13 -10.31
CA ILE A 11 4.16 -18.88 -9.43
C ILE A 11 3.09 -18.08 -10.16
N ASP A 12 1.82 -18.27 -9.78
CA ASP A 12 0.74 -17.46 -10.30
C ASP A 12 0.73 -16.04 -9.67
N ALA A 13 -0.11 -15.17 -10.23
CA ALA A 13 -0.20 -13.78 -9.77
C ALA A 13 -0.72 -13.65 -8.33
N TRP A 14 -1.57 -14.58 -7.89
CA TRP A 14 -2.13 -14.54 -6.53
C TRP A 14 -1.05 -14.86 -5.49
N THR A 15 -0.25 -15.87 -5.78
CA THR A 15 0.89 -16.31 -4.98
C THR A 15 1.96 -15.24 -4.96
N ALA A 16 2.30 -14.64 -6.11
CA ALA A 16 3.23 -13.52 -6.18
C ALA A 16 2.76 -12.31 -5.36
N SER A 17 1.47 -11.96 -5.45
CA SER A 17 0.87 -10.87 -4.67
C SER A 17 0.89 -11.13 -3.16
N SER A 18 0.61 -12.37 -2.75
CA SER A 18 0.63 -12.78 -1.34
C SER A 18 2.05 -12.81 -0.79
N LEU A 19 3.00 -13.34 -1.56
CA LEU A 19 4.41 -13.39 -1.21
C LEU A 19 4.99 -11.98 -1.07
N LEU A 20 4.72 -11.09 -2.03
CA LEU A 20 5.18 -9.70 -2.00
C LEU A 20 4.84 -9.04 -0.66
N GLN A 21 3.57 -9.14 -0.23
CA GLN A 21 3.14 -8.55 1.03
C GLN A 21 3.82 -9.17 2.24
N LYS A 22 3.93 -10.51 2.29
CA LYS A 22 4.59 -11.22 3.40
C LYS A 22 6.07 -10.87 3.49
N ALA A 23 6.75 -10.82 2.36
CA ALA A 23 8.17 -10.50 2.29
C ALA A 23 8.43 -9.05 2.75
N VAL A 24 7.63 -8.09 2.26
CA VAL A 24 7.70 -6.70 2.73
C VAL A 24 7.47 -6.64 4.25
N ARG A 25 6.41 -7.26 4.76
CA ARG A 25 6.09 -7.29 6.20
C ARG A 25 7.25 -7.81 7.07
N ARG A 26 8.04 -8.75 6.56
CA ARG A 26 9.17 -9.38 7.27
C ARG A 26 10.52 -8.72 7.00
N GLY A 27 10.58 -7.71 6.12
CA GLY A 27 11.82 -7.09 5.69
C GLY A 27 12.68 -7.95 4.77
N GLU A 28 12.08 -8.97 4.13
CA GLU A 28 12.74 -9.89 3.21
C GLU A 28 12.90 -9.26 1.81
N THR A 29 13.85 -8.33 1.69
CA THR A 29 14.03 -7.47 0.51
C THR A 29 14.13 -8.24 -0.82
N GLU A 30 14.96 -9.28 -0.88
CA GLU A 30 15.19 -10.03 -2.12
C GLU A 30 13.92 -10.76 -2.59
N TYR A 31 13.19 -11.38 -1.66
CA TYR A 31 11.92 -12.04 -1.96
C TYR A 31 10.83 -11.03 -2.35
N ALA A 32 10.80 -9.85 -1.71
CA ALA A 32 9.88 -8.78 -2.07
C ALA A 32 10.12 -8.29 -3.50
N GLN A 33 11.38 -8.03 -3.86
CA GLN A 33 11.78 -7.62 -5.21
C GLN A 33 11.43 -8.69 -6.25
N ALA A 34 11.79 -9.95 -6.00
CA ALA A 34 11.48 -11.05 -6.91
C ALA A 34 9.96 -11.24 -7.11
N ALA A 35 9.18 -11.15 -6.02
CA ALA A 35 7.72 -11.27 -6.07
C ALA A 35 7.07 -10.09 -6.81
N ALA A 36 7.55 -8.87 -6.59
CA ALA A 36 7.02 -7.68 -7.25
C ALA A 36 7.29 -7.68 -8.75
N ILE A 37 8.50 -8.06 -9.18
CA ILE A 37 8.81 -8.18 -10.61
C ILE A 37 7.97 -9.27 -11.27
N ASN A 38 7.81 -10.44 -10.63
CA ASN A 38 6.94 -11.48 -11.17
C ASN A 38 5.48 -11.03 -11.24
N PHE A 39 4.96 -10.37 -10.19
CA PHE A 39 3.60 -9.84 -10.21
C PHE A 39 3.41 -8.79 -11.32
N HIS A 40 4.37 -7.89 -11.49
CA HIS A 40 4.35 -6.89 -12.56
C HIS A 40 4.36 -7.53 -13.96
N LYS A 41 5.16 -8.58 -14.18
CA LYS A 41 5.13 -9.33 -15.45
C LYS A 41 3.76 -9.98 -15.70
N LEU A 42 3.11 -10.52 -14.66
CA LEU A 42 1.84 -11.24 -14.77
C LEU A 42 0.60 -10.34 -14.82
N ARG A 43 0.68 -9.10 -14.30
CA ARG A 43 -0.48 -8.20 -14.11
C ARG A 43 -0.22 -6.75 -14.51
N GLY A 44 0.96 -6.43 -15.06
CA GLY A 44 1.33 -5.11 -15.55
C GLY A 44 1.16 -4.02 -14.49
N ASN A 45 0.41 -2.98 -14.85
CA ASN A 45 0.18 -1.80 -14.00
C ASN A 45 -0.56 -2.08 -12.68
N ALA A 46 -1.14 -3.27 -12.49
CA ALA A 46 -1.78 -3.61 -11.22
C ALA A 46 -0.80 -3.60 -10.02
N ILE A 47 0.51 -3.72 -10.29
CA ILE A 47 1.56 -3.64 -9.25
C ILE A 47 1.47 -2.35 -8.45
N TRP A 48 1.18 -1.22 -9.10
CA TRP A 48 1.17 0.09 -8.46
C TRP A 48 0.11 0.17 -7.36
N ARG A 49 -1.11 -0.26 -7.68
CA ARG A 49 -2.20 -0.35 -6.70
C ARG A 49 -1.84 -1.31 -5.56
N ARG A 50 -1.16 -2.42 -5.86
CA ARG A 50 -0.75 -3.41 -4.86
C ARG A 50 0.31 -2.85 -3.91
N LEU A 51 1.31 -2.15 -4.42
CA LEU A 51 2.32 -1.47 -3.60
C LEU A 51 1.68 -0.40 -2.72
N THR A 52 0.73 0.39 -3.24
CA THR A 52 -0.03 1.36 -2.42
C THR A 52 -0.76 0.68 -1.26
N LEU A 53 -1.48 -0.42 -1.52
CA LEU A 53 -2.17 -1.15 -0.44
C LEU A 53 -1.21 -1.64 0.64
N ILE A 54 -0.10 -2.28 0.23
CA ILE A 54 0.91 -2.80 1.17
C ILE A 54 1.55 -1.66 1.96
N ALA A 55 1.82 -0.51 1.34
CA ALA A 55 2.37 0.65 2.02
C ALA A 55 1.49 1.10 3.18
N TYR A 56 0.18 1.28 2.95
CA TYR A 56 -0.72 1.71 4.03
C TYR A 56 -1.03 0.61 5.06
N GLU A 57 -1.01 -0.67 4.68
CA GLU A 57 -1.30 -1.79 5.60
C GLU A 57 -0.12 -2.17 6.49
N ASP A 58 1.09 -2.27 5.93
CA ASP A 58 2.25 -2.87 6.58
C ASP A 58 3.31 -1.83 7.01
N ILE A 59 3.25 -0.60 6.50
CA ILE A 59 4.15 0.51 6.86
C ILE A 59 3.36 1.62 7.59
N GLY A 60 2.31 2.14 6.95
CA GLY A 60 1.37 3.09 7.52
C GLY A 60 2.06 4.30 8.18
N ILE A 61 1.68 4.58 9.43
CA ILE A 61 2.27 5.67 10.23
C ILE A 61 3.76 5.47 10.56
N GLY A 62 4.32 4.28 10.31
CA GLY A 62 5.74 4.01 10.47
C GLY A 62 6.63 4.79 9.51
N ASP A 63 6.12 5.15 8.32
CA ASP A 63 6.79 6.00 7.33
C ASP A 63 5.77 6.64 6.37
N LEU A 64 5.20 7.76 6.81
CA LEU A 64 4.21 8.51 6.02
C LEU A 64 4.78 9.11 4.72
N PRO A 65 6.00 9.70 4.71
CA PRO A 65 6.63 10.13 3.47
C PRO A 65 6.71 9.03 2.42
N LEU A 66 7.19 7.83 2.79
CA LEU A 66 7.28 6.69 1.87
C LEU A 66 5.90 6.27 1.34
N CYS A 67 4.87 6.26 2.18
CA CYS A 67 3.50 6.00 1.74
C CYS A 67 3.03 7.03 0.69
N GLY A 68 3.36 8.30 0.89
CA GLY A 68 3.06 9.39 -0.05
C GLY A 68 3.78 9.23 -1.38
N ASP A 69 5.07 8.88 -1.35
CA ASP A 69 5.86 8.64 -2.56
C ASP A 69 5.31 7.47 -3.37
N ILE A 70 4.97 6.35 -2.71
CA ILE A 70 4.36 5.19 -3.38
C ILE A 70 3.01 5.56 -4.01
N ALA A 71 2.18 6.32 -3.32
CA ALA A 71 0.91 6.80 -3.87
C ALA A 71 1.12 7.72 -5.08
N ARG A 72 2.11 8.62 -5.02
CA ARG A 72 2.49 9.50 -6.14
C ARG A 72 2.94 8.68 -7.34
N TYR A 73 3.84 7.73 -7.15
CA TYR A 73 4.27 6.83 -8.23
C TYR A 73 3.11 6.00 -8.78
N ALA A 74 2.10 5.64 -7.99
CA ALA A 74 0.96 4.89 -8.48
C ALA A 74 0.03 5.71 -9.39
N ILE A 75 -0.19 6.98 -9.06
CA ILE A 75 -1.16 7.85 -9.75
C ILE A 75 -0.53 8.55 -10.96
N ASP A 76 0.73 8.97 -10.88
CA ASP A 76 1.36 9.80 -11.91
C ASP A 76 2.34 9.00 -12.78
N ARG A 77 1.90 8.70 -14.02
CA ARG A 77 2.73 8.01 -15.01
C ARG A 77 3.89 8.86 -15.52
N ASN A 78 3.76 10.19 -15.54
CA ASN A 78 4.83 11.08 -15.98
C ASN A 78 5.96 11.10 -14.96
N VAL A 79 5.61 11.13 -13.66
CA VAL A 79 6.60 10.99 -12.57
C VAL A 79 7.36 9.67 -12.72
N ARG A 80 6.67 8.55 -12.98
CA ARG A 80 7.36 7.26 -13.26
C ARG A 80 8.31 7.35 -14.45
N ARG A 81 7.84 7.88 -15.58
CA ARG A 81 8.65 8.01 -16.81
C ARG A 81 9.90 8.86 -16.64
N GLN A 82 9.84 9.88 -15.77
CA GLN A 82 10.98 10.75 -15.48
C GLN A 82 11.97 10.10 -14.49
N ALA A 83 11.49 9.24 -13.60
CA ALA A 83 12.31 8.61 -12.57
C ALA A 83 13.12 7.40 -13.08
N GLY A 84 12.61 6.67 -14.08
CA GLY A 84 13.31 5.50 -14.64
C GLY A 84 12.36 4.52 -15.31
N THR A 85 12.81 3.27 -15.49
CA THR A 85 11.93 2.20 -15.95
C THR A 85 11.03 1.71 -14.81
N ASP A 86 9.83 1.21 -15.14
CA ASP A 86 8.91 0.65 -14.16
C ASP A 86 9.58 -0.44 -13.30
N GLY A 87 10.43 -1.28 -13.90
CA GLY A 87 11.17 -2.33 -13.19
C GLY A 87 12.16 -1.80 -12.16
N GLU A 88 12.95 -0.79 -12.50
CA GLU A 88 13.91 -0.16 -11.58
C GLU A 88 13.18 0.51 -10.40
N ILE A 89 12.09 1.23 -10.70
CA ILE A 89 11.27 1.88 -9.66
C ILE A 89 10.65 0.85 -8.74
N ILE A 90 10.12 -0.26 -9.27
CA ILE A 90 9.54 -1.34 -8.45
C ILE A 90 10.61 -1.96 -7.54
N LEU A 91 11.82 -2.22 -8.03
CA LEU A 91 12.91 -2.77 -7.23
C LEU A 91 13.32 -1.85 -6.10
N GLU A 92 13.43 -0.54 -6.39
CA GLU A 92 13.83 0.44 -5.38
C GLU A 92 12.74 0.66 -4.33
N LEU A 93 11.48 0.84 -4.75
CA LEU A 93 10.36 0.99 -3.81
C LEU A 93 10.21 -0.24 -2.91
N THR A 94 10.30 -1.46 -3.46
CA THR A 94 10.17 -2.68 -2.64
C THR A 94 11.32 -2.88 -1.67
N LYS A 95 12.52 -2.41 -2.01
CA LYS A 95 13.64 -2.33 -1.07
C LYS A 95 13.35 -1.36 0.07
N GLN A 96 12.97 -0.12 -0.24
CA GLN A 96 12.62 0.89 0.77
C GLN A 96 11.49 0.41 1.67
N MET A 97 10.43 -0.16 1.09
CA MET A 97 9.30 -0.73 1.82
C MET A 97 9.74 -1.85 2.76
N SER A 98 10.68 -2.70 2.34
CA SER A 98 11.19 -3.80 3.18
C SER A 98 12.03 -3.28 4.34
N THR A 99 12.77 -2.18 4.17
CA THR A 99 13.61 -1.59 5.22
C THR A 99 12.88 -0.59 6.13
N ALA A 100 11.74 -0.06 5.71
CA ALA A 100 10.98 0.94 6.47
C ALA A 100 10.45 0.39 7.82
N PRO A 101 10.24 1.24 8.85
CA PRO A 101 9.53 0.84 10.06
C PRO A 101 8.14 0.27 9.74
N LYS A 102 7.83 -0.92 10.25
CA LYS A 102 6.54 -1.57 10.03
C LYS A 102 5.54 -1.16 11.11
N ASN A 103 4.35 -0.73 10.71
CA ASN A 103 3.25 -0.49 11.63
C ASN A 103 1.95 -1.03 11.03
N ARG A 104 1.33 -1.97 11.76
CA ARG A 104 0.06 -2.61 11.38
C ARG A 104 -1.15 -2.04 12.12
N GLU A 105 -0.95 -1.05 12.98
CA GLU A 105 -2.04 -0.39 13.71
C GLU A 105 -2.98 0.35 12.78
N THR A 106 -2.48 0.81 11.62
CA THR A 106 -3.31 1.36 10.54
C THR A 106 -4.35 0.35 10.05
N ASP A 107 -3.96 -0.90 9.82
CA ASP A 107 -4.86 -1.98 9.40
C ASP A 107 -5.87 -2.32 10.51
N TYR A 108 -5.40 -2.40 11.76
CA TYR A 108 -6.30 -2.61 12.91
C TYR A 108 -7.29 -1.46 13.09
N LEU A 109 -6.87 -0.20 12.91
CA LEU A 109 -7.73 0.96 12.98
C LEU A 109 -8.79 0.94 11.88
N ILE A 110 -8.42 0.59 10.64
CA ILE A 110 -9.36 0.46 9.53
C ILE A 110 -10.38 -0.65 9.80
N CYS A 111 -9.93 -1.83 10.25
CA CYS A 111 -10.81 -2.95 10.59
C CYS A 111 -11.77 -2.57 11.73
N THR A 112 -11.24 -1.97 12.79
CA THR A 112 -12.03 -1.51 13.94
C THR A 112 -13.04 -0.45 13.52
N ALA A 113 -12.63 0.55 12.73
CA ALA A 113 -13.52 1.60 12.25
C ALA A 113 -14.65 1.05 11.35
N LYS A 114 -14.38 0.01 10.55
CA LYS A 114 -15.39 -0.65 9.72
C LYS A 114 -16.37 -1.51 10.53
N GLN A 115 -15.90 -2.15 11.59
CA GLN A 115 -16.70 -3.08 12.40
C GLN A 115 -17.40 -2.41 13.59
N ALA A 116 -16.95 -1.22 14.00
CA ALA A 116 -17.57 -0.48 15.09
C ALA A 116 -19.00 -0.04 14.73
N THR A 117 -19.97 -0.43 15.56
CA THR A 117 -21.39 -0.07 15.40
C THR A 117 -21.63 1.44 15.51
N PHE A 118 -20.87 2.14 16.35
CA PHE A 118 -21.03 3.60 16.51
C PHE A 118 -20.61 4.41 15.28
N THR A 119 -19.82 3.83 14.37
CA THR A 119 -19.36 4.53 13.16
C THR A 119 -20.34 4.39 11.98
N GLU A 120 -21.44 3.64 12.10
CA GLU A 120 -22.40 3.47 10.99
C GLU A 120 -22.99 4.80 10.52
N GLY A 121 -23.43 5.65 11.46
CA GLY A 121 -23.95 6.98 11.14
C GLY A 121 -22.89 7.90 10.52
N LEU A 122 -21.65 7.85 11.03
CA LEU A 122 -20.53 8.61 10.48
C LEU A 122 -20.17 8.14 9.06
N ARG A 123 -20.07 6.81 8.85
CA ARG A 123 -19.77 6.20 7.56
C ARG A 123 -20.82 6.55 6.51
N ALA A 124 -22.11 6.48 6.85
CA ALA A 124 -23.19 6.91 5.97
C ALA A 124 -23.07 8.40 5.59
N SER A 125 -22.76 9.27 6.56
CA SER A 125 -22.61 10.71 6.32
C SER A 125 -21.41 11.09 5.45
N VAL A 126 -20.33 10.30 5.49
CA VAL A 126 -19.11 10.53 4.70
C VAL A 126 -19.23 9.89 3.31
N ALA A 127 -19.87 8.73 3.19
CA ALA A 127 -20.08 8.05 1.92
C ALA A 127 -20.92 8.87 0.90
N GLY A 128 -21.79 9.76 1.40
CA GLY A 128 -22.56 10.68 0.56
C GLY A 128 -21.86 12.00 0.21
N ARG A 129 -20.64 12.24 0.69
CA ARG A 129 -19.90 13.50 0.48
C ARG A 129 -18.82 13.35 -0.57
N SER A 130 -18.69 14.36 -1.43
CA SER A 130 -17.55 14.40 -2.38
C SER A 130 -16.25 14.70 -1.63
N ILE A 131 -15.09 14.34 -2.20
CA ILE A 131 -13.77 14.56 -1.60
C ILE A 131 -13.55 16.04 -1.22
N ALA A 132 -14.12 16.98 -1.99
CA ALA A 132 -14.07 18.41 -1.70
C ALA A 132 -14.80 18.83 -0.40
N GLN A 133 -15.69 17.98 0.12
CA GLN A 133 -16.52 18.25 1.29
C GLN A 133 -15.99 17.60 2.58
N MET A 134 -14.94 16.77 2.51
CA MET A 134 -14.36 16.07 3.67
C MET A 134 -13.51 16.96 4.58
N GLY A 135 -13.07 18.14 4.12
CA GLY A 135 -12.26 19.08 4.91
C GLY A 135 -13.06 19.94 5.91
N ARG A 136 -14.40 19.82 5.98
CA ARG A 136 -15.22 20.57 6.94
C ARG A 136 -15.45 19.71 8.18
N GLN A 137 -15.05 20.26 9.34
CA GLN A 137 -15.17 19.64 10.65
C GLN A 137 -16.58 19.06 10.87
N PRO A 138 -16.70 17.79 11.34
CA PRO A 138 -18.00 17.23 11.65
C PRO A 138 -18.65 18.02 12.79
N PRO A 139 -19.99 18.20 12.79
CA PRO A 139 -20.67 18.87 13.88
C PRO A 139 -20.44 18.08 15.18
N THR A 140 -20.03 18.79 16.22
CA THR A 140 -19.77 18.24 17.56
C THR A 140 -21.03 17.53 18.07
N PRO A 141 -20.96 16.25 18.49
CA PRO A 141 -22.13 15.58 19.01
C PRO A 141 -22.59 16.28 20.29
N ALA A 142 -23.87 16.63 20.34
CA ALA A 142 -24.49 17.24 21.51
C ALA A 142 -24.31 16.31 22.73
N ARG A 143 -23.68 16.82 23.79
CA ARG A 143 -23.61 16.14 25.09
C ARG A 143 -25.04 15.88 25.55
N ARG A 144 -25.41 14.61 25.66
CA ARG A 144 -26.62 14.21 26.39
C ARG A 144 -26.37 14.55 27.86
N SER A 145 -27.28 15.37 28.41
CA SER A 145 -27.39 15.67 29.84
C SER A 145 -28.09 14.53 30.57
#